data_AF-A0A829PMW0-F1
#
_entry.id   AF-A0A829PMW0-F1
#
_cell.length_a   1.000
_cell.length_b   1.000
_cell.length_c   1.000
_cell.angle_alpha   90.00
_cell.angle_beta   90.00
_cell.angle_gamma   90.00
#
_symmetry.space_group_name_H-M   'P 1'
#
loop_
_entity.id
_entity.type
_entity.pdbx_description
1 polymer ?
#
loop_
_entity_poly.entity_id
_entity_poly.type
_entity_poly.pdbx_seq_one_letter_code
_entity_poly.pdbx_strand_id
1 'polypeptide(L)' 'MLNGVGAQTVNIEIPDRARIVAALSEAPQVTLTADTCEFARHLGGRASANRNGFTLDGDPDLGWKIVANLRFTM' A
#
# COMPACT_ATOMS: atom_id res chain seq x y z
N MET A 1 4.79 -3.56 -0.61
CA MET A 1 6.24 -3.42 -0.84
C MET A 1 6.54 -2.02 -1.34
N LEU A 2 7.55 -1.37 -0.78
CA LEU A 2 8.02 -0.06 -1.20
C LEU A 2 9.41 -0.22 -1.81
N ASN A 3 9.60 0.34 -3.00
CA ASN A 3 10.86 0.28 -3.74
C ASN A 3 11.51 1.67 -3.81
N GLY A 4 12.71 1.76 -4.37
CA GLY A 4 13.43 3.03 -4.50
C GLY A 4 14.10 3.45 -3.18
N VAL A 5 14.03 4.75 -2.86
CA VAL A 5 14.68 5.30 -1.66
C VAL A 5 14.03 4.74 -0.40
N GLY A 6 14.83 4.14 0.49
CA GLY A 6 14.30 3.55 1.73
C GLY A 6 13.40 2.34 1.50
N ALA A 7 13.67 1.57 0.44
CA ALA A 7 12.93 0.38 0.07
C ALA A 7 12.72 -0.55 1.27
N GLN A 8 11.48 -0.99 1.47
CA GLN A 8 11.09 -1.81 2.60
C GLN A 8 9.78 -2.56 2.33
N THR A 9 9.57 -3.62 3.09
CA THR A 9 8.28 -4.32 3.13
C THR A 9 7.57 -3.98 4.42
N VAL A 10 6.35 -3.43 4.29
CA VAL A 10 5.43 -3.21 5.41
C VAL A 10 4.39 -4.31 5.35
N ASN A 11 4.39 -5.18 6.34
CA ASN A 11 3.41 -6.25 6.47
C ASN A 11 2.23 -5.75 7.32
N ILE A 12 1.00 -5.92 6.83
CA ILE A 12 -0.21 -5.49 7.51
C ILE A 12 -1.15 -6.68 7.65
N GLU A 13 -1.61 -6.93 8.88
CA GLU A 13 -2.66 -7.90 9.17
C GLU A 13 -3.92 -7.20 9.67
N ILE A 14 -5.08 -7.78 9.36
CA ILE A 14 -6.40 -7.28 9.78
C ILE A 14 -7.20 -8.45 10.41
N PRO A 15 -6.85 -8.91 11.63
CA PRO A 15 -7.67 -9.90 12.33
C PRO A 15 -8.98 -9.28 12.83
N ASP A 16 -8.86 -8.16 13.55
CA ASP A 16 -9.96 -7.33 14.07
C ASP A 16 -9.77 -5.85 13.69
N ARG A 17 -8.53 -5.36 13.78
CA ARG A 17 -8.10 -4.03 13.33
C ARG A 17 -6.77 -4.12 12.59
N ALA A 18 -6.58 -3.25 11.60
CA ALA A 18 -5.33 -3.16 10.87
C ALA A 18 -4.16 -2.82 11.79
N ARG A 19 -3.08 -3.60 11.69
CA ARG A 19 -1.81 -3.38 12.40
C ARG A 19 -0.62 -3.74 11.52
N ILE A 20 0.49 -3.03 11.72
CA ILE A 20 1.77 -3.39 11.10
C ILE A 20 2.38 -4.53 11.93
N VAL A 21 2.83 -5.58 11.24
CA VAL A 21 3.49 -6.74 11.85
C VAL A 21 4.89 -6.92 11.27
N ALA A 22 5.77 -7.62 11.99
CA ALA A 22 7.11 -7.93 11.48
C ALA A 22 7.04 -8.96 10.33
N ALA A 23 6.17 -9.95 10.45
CA ALA A 23 5.93 -11.00 9.46
C ALA A 23 4.45 -11.38 9.45
N LEU A 24 3.94 -11.78 8.29
CA LEU A 24 2.57 -12.27 8.13
C LEU A 24 2.47 -13.72 8.61
N SER A 25 1.38 -14.09 9.29
CA SER A 25 1.10 -15.47 9.68
C SER A 25 0.78 -16.39 8.50
N GLU A 26 0.32 -15.81 7.39
CA GLU A 26 -0.08 -16.50 6.16
C GLU A 26 0.38 -15.72 4.92
N ALA A 27 0.20 -16.31 3.74
CA ALA A 27 0.47 -15.60 2.49
C ALA A 27 -0.42 -14.35 2.37
N PRO A 28 0.11 -13.21 1.87
CA PRO A 28 -0.68 -12.01 1.71
C PRO A 28 -1.81 -12.22 0.69
N GLN A 29 -3.03 -11.79 1.04
CA GLN A 29 -4.14 -11.77 0.10
C GLN A 29 -3.94 -10.74 -1.03
N VAL A 30 -3.20 -9.67 -0.72
CA VAL A 30 -2.85 -8.60 -1.66
C VAL A 30 -1.43 -8.13 -1.37
N THR A 31 -0.64 -7.98 -2.43
CA THR A 31 0.64 -7.27 -2.39
C THR A 31 0.55 -6.04 -3.29
N LEU A 32 0.63 -4.85 -2.70
CA LEU A 32 0.77 -3.58 -3.43
C LEU A 32 2.25 -3.21 -3.50
N THR A 33 2.77 -2.94 -4.68
CA THR A 33 4.15 -2.45 -4.87
C THR A 33 4.15 -1.04 -5.46
N ALA A 34 4.93 -0.15 -4.88
CA ALA A 34 5.07 1.23 -5.36
C ALA A 34 6.49 1.77 -5.11
N ASP A 35 6.85 2.82 -5.85
CA ASP A 35 7.99 3.65 -5.46
C ASP A 35 7.67 4.39 -4.15
N THR A 36 8.65 4.48 -3.26
CA THR A 36 8.47 5.09 -1.93
C THR A 36 8.05 6.56 -2.01
N CYS A 37 8.58 7.32 -2.96
CA CYS A 37 8.19 8.73 -3.13
C CYS A 37 6.76 8.83 -3.66
N GLU A 38 6.36 7.97 -4.60
CA GLU A 38 4.98 7.95 -5.09
C GLU A 38 3.98 7.57 -3.99
N PHE A 39 4.30 6.55 -3.19
CA PHE A 39 3.49 6.17 -2.04
C PHE A 39 3.28 7.34 -1.08
N ALA A 40 4.36 8.06 -0.73
CA ALA A 40 4.27 9.25 0.12
C ALA A 40 3.45 10.39 -0.50
N ARG A 41 3.50 10.59 -1.82
CA ARG A 41 2.67 11.58 -2.53
C ARG A 41 1.19 11.22 -2.46
N HIS A 42 0.82 9.94 -2.60
CA HIS A 42 -0.55 9.46 -2.44
C HIS A 42 -1.07 9.65 -1.01
N LEU A 43 -0.27 9.28 -0.01
CA LEU A 43 -0.62 9.48 1.40
C LEU A 43 -0.83 10.96 1.74
N GLY A 44 -0.01 11.84 1.18
CA GLY A 44 -0.12 13.29 1.37
C GLY A 44 -1.19 13.97 0.52
N GLY A 45 -2.06 13.22 -0.17
CA GLY A 45 -3.16 13.77 -0.96
C GLY A 45 -2.72 14.68 -2.12
N ARG A 46 -1.47 14.57 -2.59
CA ARG A 46 -0.94 15.52 -3.58
C ARG A 46 -1.62 15.35 -4.92
N ALA A 47 -2.02 16.45 -5.55
CA ALA A 47 -2.62 16.46 -6.88
C ALA A 47 -1.72 15.82 -7.96
N SER A 48 -0.40 15.85 -7.76
CA SER A 48 0.60 15.26 -8.65
C SER A 48 0.81 13.74 -8.45
N ALA A 49 0.11 13.09 -7.51
CA ALA A 49 0.29 11.65 -7.26
C ALA A 49 -0.16 10.83 -8.49
N ASN A 50 0.71 9.97 -9.00
CA ASN A 50 0.41 9.17 -10.19
C ASN A 50 -0.69 8.15 -9.89
N ARG A 51 -1.85 8.25 -10.56
CA ARG A 51 -2.98 7.32 -10.36
C ARG A 51 -2.62 5.85 -10.63
N ASN A 52 -1.60 5.59 -11.44
CA ASN A 52 -1.11 4.26 -11.77
C ASN A 52 0.23 3.94 -11.08
N GLY A 53 0.54 4.59 -9.96
CA GLY A 53 1.80 4.43 -9.23
C GLY A 53 1.94 3.13 -8.43
N PHE A 54 0.97 2.21 -8.54
CA PHE A 54 0.95 0.94 -7.82
C PHE A 54 0.86 -0.22 -8.81
N THR A 55 1.62 -1.28 -8.56
CA THR A 55 1.34 -2.61 -9.08
C THR A 55 0.68 -3.45 -8.00
N LEU A 56 -0.19 -4.36 -8.43
CA LEU A 56 -1.01 -5.19 -7.55
C LEU A 56 -0.81 -6.66 -7.92
N ASP A 57 -0.62 -7.49 -6.91
CA ASP A 57 -0.69 -8.94 -6.99
C ASP A 57 -1.70 -9.47 -5.94
N GLY A 58 -2.40 -10.56 -6.24
CA GLY A 58 -3.48 -11.10 -5.40
C GLY A 58 -4.88 -10.58 -5.75
N ASP A 59 -5.72 -10.33 -4.75
CA ASP A 59 -7.12 -9.90 -4.92
C ASP A 59 -7.23 -8.46 -5.47
N PRO A 60 -7.71 -8.27 -6.72
CA PRO A 60 -7.80 -6.94 -7.33
C PRO A 60 -8.86 -6.05 -6.69
N ASP A 61 -10.00 -6.62 -6.26
CA ASP A 61 -11.10 -5.84 -5.69
C ASP A 61 -10.69 -5.26 -4.33
N LEU A 62 -10.04 -6.07 -3.51
CA LEU A 62 -9.48 -5.62 -2.24
C LEU A 62 -8.36 -4.60 -2.46
N GLY A 63 -7.39 -4.90 -3.33
CA GLY A 63 -6.24 -4.01 -3.50
C GLY A 63 -6.59 -2.65 -4.09
N TRP A 64 -7.51 -2.57 -5.04
CA TRP A 64 -7.95 -1.26 -5.56
C TRP A 64 -8.80 -0.48 -4.55
N LYS A 65 -9.59 -1.15 -3.69
CA LYS A 65 -10.25 -0.48 -2.55
C LYS A 65 -9.23 0.10 -1.58
N ILE A 66 -8.14 -0.61 -1.29
CA ILE A 66 -7.05 -0.08 -0.45
C ILE A 66 -6.44 1.16 -1.10
N VAL A 67 -6.04 1.09 -2.38
CA VAL A 67 -5.44 2.23 -3.10
C VAL A 67 -6.37 3.44 -3.14
N ALA A 68 -7.67 3.23 -3.37
CA ALA A 68 -8.66 4.31 -3.36
C ALA A 68 -8.76 5.01 -1.99
N ASN A 69 -8.57 4.27 -0.89
CA ASN A 69 -8.62 4.78 0.48
C ASN A 69 -7.25 5.23 1.03
N LEU A 70 -6.14 5.02 0.31
CA LEU A 70 -4.81 5.53 0.71
C LEU A 70 -4.72 7.06 0.69
N ARG A 71 -5.61 7.74 -0.06
CA ARG A 71 -5.69 9.19 -0.10
C ARG A 71 -6.27 9.73 1.19
N PHE A 72 -5.46 9.80 2.23
CA PHE A 72 -5.83 10.57 3.41
C PHE A 72 -5.81 12.05 3.03
N THR A 73 -6.99 12.60 2.78
CA THR A 73 -7.17 14.05 2.61
C THR A 73 -7.44 14.59 4.01
N MET A 74 -6.50 15.37 4.56
CA MET A 74 -6.82 16.27 5.67
C MET A 74 -7.54 17.50 5.12
#